data_AF-A0A952GFH0-F1
#
_entry.id   AF-A0A952GFH0-F1
#
_cell.length_a   1.000
_cell.length_b   1.000
_cell.length_c   1.000
_cell.angle_alpha   90.00
_cell.angle_beta   90.00
_cell.angle_gamma   90.00
#
_symmetry.space_group_name_H-M   'P 1'
#
loop_
_entity.id
_entity.type
_entity.pdbx_description
1 polymer ?
#
loop_
_entity_poly.entity_id
_entity_poly.type
_entity_poly.pdbx_seq_one_letter_code
_entity_poly.pdbx_strand_id
1 'polypeptide(L)' 'MVVLVILMFLILLIAAAVVLYVAYPHRGEEVPVAPWLGDAVKAPVDLVGDLLDRPAETRDPQHADR' A
#
# COMPACT_ATOMS: atom_id res chain seq x y z
N MET A 1 0.52 33.74 3.91
CA MET A 1 -0.76 33.36 4.53
C MET A 1 -1.34 32.09 3.92
N VAL A 2 -1.62 32.03 2.61
CA VAL A 2 -2.19 30.82 1.95
C VAL A 2 -1.35 29.56 2.19
N VAL A 3 -0.02 29.64 2.06
CA VAL A 3 0.89 28.50 2.31
C VAL A 3 0.75 27.93 3.72
N LEU A 4 0.59 28.79 4.73
CA LEU A 4 0.41 28.36 6.12
C LEU A 4 -0.92 27.64 6.32
N VAL A 5 -1.98 28.12 5.67
CA VAL A 5 -3.30 27.47 5.71
C VAL A 5 -3.22 26.08 5.07
N ILE A 6 -2.58 25.96 3.90
CA ILE A 6 -2.35 24.68 3.23
C ILE A 6 -1.57 23.73 4.14
N LEU A 7 -0.48 24.22 4.73
CA LEU A 7 0.35 23.42 5.62
C LEU A 7 -0.47 22.95 6.83
N MET A 8 -1.28 23.83 7.44
CA MET A 8 -2.13 23.51 8.58
C MET A 8 -3.16 22.43 8.25
N PHE A 9 -3.78 22.50 7.06
CA PHE A 9 -4.65 21.41 6.60
C PHE A 9 -3.89 20.11 6.36
N LEU A 10 -2.68 20.18 5.80
CA LEU A 10 -1.85 19.00 5.54
C LEU A 10 -1.49 18.27 6.84
N ILE A 11 -1.04 18.98 7.88
CA ILE A 11 -0.76 18.36 9.19
C ILE A 11 -2.02 17.78 9.84
N LEU A 12 -3.18 18.42 9.72
CA LEU A 12 -4.44 17.86 10.21
C LEU A 12 -4.82 16.57 9.46
N LEU A 13 -4.63 16.53 8.14
CA LEU A 13 -4.84 15.34 7.32
C LEU A 13 -3.94 14.19 7.74
N ILE A 14 -2.64 14.46 7.93
CA ILE A 14 -1.67 13.46 8.37
C ILE A 14 -2.04 12.95 9.77
N ALA A 15 -2.39 13.84 10.71
CA ALA A 15 -2.78 13.46 12.06
C ALA A 15 -4.04 12.57 12.05
N ALA A 16 -5.05 12.94 11.26
CA ALA A 16 -6.26 12.12 11.10
C ALA A 16 -5.94 10.74 10.51
N ALA A 17 -5.06 10.67 9.50
CA ALA A 17 -4.62 9.41 8.91
C ALA A 17 -3.87 8.53 9.93
N VAL A 18 -3.00 9.12 10.75
CA VAL A 18 -2.31 8.41 11.84
C VAL A 18 -3.32 7.89 12.85
N VAL A 19 -4.27 8.70 13.31
CA VAL A 19 -5.31 8.24 14.27
C VAL A 19 -6.16 7.13 13.66
N LEU A 20 -6.50 7.23 12.37
CA LEU A 20 -7.29 6.22 11.68
C LEU A 20 -6.50 4.91 11.55
N TYR A 21 -5.22 4.98 11.18
CA TYR A 21 -4.29 3.85 11.16
C TYR A 21 -3.94 3.33 12.57
N VAL A 22 -4.02 4.16 13.61
CA VAL A 22 -3.81 3.70 15.00
C VAL A 22 -5.10 3.09 15.57
N ALA A 23 -6.27 3.52 15.10
CA ALA A 23 -7.55 3.03 15.61
C ALA A 23 -8.04 1.77 14.89
N TYR A 24 -7.79 1.62 13.58
CA TYR A 24 -8.53 0.66 12.74
C TYR A 24 -7.78 -0.51 12.08
N PRO A 25 -6.44 -0.56 11.89
CA PRO A 25 -5.78 -1.68 11.23
C PRO A 25 -4.57 -2.25 12.01
N HIS A 26 -4.76 -2.72 13.26
CA HIS A 26 -3.72 -3.51 13.97
C HIS A 26 -3.94 -5.01 13.76
N ARG A 27 -5.12 -5.38 13.27
CA ARG A 27 -5.64 -6.76 13.29
C ARG A 27 -6.24 -7.22 11.96
N GLY A 28 -6.13 -6.43 10.90
CA GLY A 28 -6.79 -6.71 9.63
C GLY A 28 -8.29 -6.36 9.59
N GLU A 29 -8.82 -5.69 10.62
CA GLU A 29 -10.15 -5.09 10.56
C GLU A 29 -10.20 -3.93 9.55
N GLU A 30 -11.26 -3.88 8.75
CA GLU A 30 -11.49 -2.83 7.77
C GLU A 30 -11.93 -1.53 8.45
N VAL A 31 -11.49 -0.40 7.92
CA VAL A 31 -11.95 0.93 8.37
C VAL A 31 -13.44 1.07 8.04
N PRO A 32 -14.34 1.23 9.03
CA PRO A 32 -15.80 1.10 8.84
C PRO A 32 -16.41 2.16 7.92
N VAL A 33 -15.68 3.25 7.66
CA VAL A 33 -16.13 4.37 6.82
C VAL A 33 -15.45 4.37 5.44
N ALA A 34 -14.39 3.58 5.26
CA ALA A 34 -13.60 3.56 4.02
C ALA A 34 -12.97 2.17 3.76
N PRO A 35 -13.78 1.12 3.54
CA PRO A 35 -13.27 -0.22 3.22
C PRO A 35 -12.37 -0.22 1.97
N TRP A 36 -12.69 0.63 0.98
CA TRP A 36 -11.90 0.84 -0.24
C TRP A 36 -10.46 1.32 0.00
N LEU A 37 -10.19 1.96 1.16
CA LEU A 37 -8.84 2.42 1.49
C LEU A 37 -7.94 1.24 1.88
N GLY A 38 -8.51 0.17 2.45
CA GLY A 38 -7.79 -1.08 2.72
C GLY A 38 -7.34 -1.76 1.42
N ASP A 39 -8.24 -1.84 0.45
CA ASP A 39 -7.97 -2.44 -0.87
C ASP A 39 -6.90 -1.65 -1.64
N ALA A 40 -6.95 -0.32 -1.57
CA ALA A 40 -5.98 0.54 -2.25
C ALA A 40 -4.55 0.43 -1.69
N VAL A 41 -4.40 0.09 -0.40
CA VAL A 41 -3.09 -0.16 0.23
C VAL A 41 -2.59 -1.57 -0.07
N LYS A 42 -3.50 -2.55 -0.21
CA LYS A 42 -3.16 -3.95 -0.48
C LYS A 42 -2.71 -4.19 -1.92
N ALA A 43 -3.40 -3.57 -2.88
CA ALA A 43 -3.12 -3.70 -4.31
C ALA A 43 -1.65 -3.44 -4.74
N PRO A 44 -0.97 -2.37 -4.29
CA PRO A 44 0.43 -2.15 -4.65
C PRO A 44 1.38 -3.15 -3.99
N VAL A 45 1.05 -3.66 -2.80
CA VAL A 45 1.86 -4.68 -2.11
C VAL A 45 1.74 -6.01 -2.84
N ASP A 46 0.53 -6.41 -3.24
CA ASP A 46 0.29 -7.65 -3.98
C ASP A 46 0.99 -7.63 -5.35
N LEU A 47 0.99 -6.49 -6.05
CA LEU A 47 1.68 -6.32 -7.32
C LEU A 47 3.20 -6.45 -7.16
N VAL A 48 3.77 -5.86 -6.11
CA VAL A 48 5.20 -5.99 -5.81
C VAL A 48 5.54 -7.44 -5.43
N GLY A 49 4.68 -8.11 -4.66
CA GLY A 49 4.83 -9.53 -4.32
C GLY A 49 4.88 -10.42 -5.57
N ASP A 50 3.92 -10.26 -6.49
CA ASP A 50 3.89 -11.02 -7.75
C ASP A 50 5.15 -10.78 -8.61
N LEU A 51 5.64 -9.54 -8.68
CA LEU A 51 6.88 -9.22 -9.38
C LEU A 51 8.13 -9.86 -8.73
N LEU A 52 8.15 -9.94 -7.40
CA LEU A 52 9.26 -10.52 -6.63
C LEU A 52 9.22 -12.04 -6.58
N ASP A 53 8.06 -12.67 -6.79
CA ASP A 53 7.90 -14.13 -6.99
C ASP A 53 8.21 -14.55 -8.44
N ARG A 54 8.13 -13.62 -9.39
CA ARG A 54 8.48 -13.84 -10.81
C ARG A 54 9.97 -14.06 -11.18
N PRO A 55 11.00 -14.06 -10.31
CA PRO A 55 12.39 -14.34 -10.70
C PRO A 55 12.84 -15.81 -10.58
N ALA A 56 11.97 -16.78 -10.29
CA ALA A 56 12.36 -18.20 -10.18
C ALA A 56 12.08 -19.05 -11.44
N GLU A 57 11.18 -18.62 -12.33
CA GLU A 57 10.64 -19.50 -13.39
C GLU A 57 11.32 -19.36 -14.76
N THR A 58 12.30 -18.45 -14.95
CA THR A 58 12.96 -18.25 -16.26
C THR A 58 14.37 -18.85 -16.38
N ARG A 59 14.82 -19.66 -15.42
CA ARG A 59 15.94 -20.58 -15.70
C ARG A 59 15.40 -21.84 -16.35
N ASP A 60 15.12 -21.75 -17.64
CA ASP A 60 15.03 -22.93 -18.50
C ASP A 60 16.43 -23.27 -19.02
N PRO A 61 17.12 -24.33 -18.52
CA PRO A 61 18.39 -24.77 -19.07
C PRO A 61 18.23 -25.61 -20.36
N GLN A 62 17.02 -25.74 -20.92
CA GLN A 62 16.71 -26.77 -21.92
C GLN A 62 16.62 -26.25 -23.36
N HIS A 63 17.66 -25.59 -23.89
CA HIS A 63 17.97 -25.56 -25.35
C HIS A 63 19.45 -25.22 -25.62
N ALA A 64 20.36 -25.80 -24.84
CA ALA A 64 21.80 -25.83 -25.16
C ALA A 64 22.21 -27.06 -26.00
N ASP A 65 21.26 -27.90 -26.41
CA ASP A 65 21.53 -29.15 -27.14
C ASP A 65 20.39 -29.49 -28.13
N ARG A 66 20.40 -28.83 -29.30
CA ARG A 66 19.77 -29.35 -30.53
C ARG A 66 20.27 -28.66 -31.78
#